data_AF-A0A420D8P9-F1
#
_entry.id   AF-A0A420D8P9-F1
#
_cell.length_a   1.000
_cell.length_b   1.000
_cell.length_c   1.000
_cell.angle_alpha   90.00
_cell.angle_beta   90.00
_cell.angle_gamma   90.00
#
_symmetry.space_group_name_H-M   'P 1'
#
loop_
_entity.id
_entity.type
_entity.pdbx_description
1 polymer ?
#
loop_
_entity_poly.entity_id
_entity_poly.type
_entity_poly.pdbx_seq_one_letter_code
_entity_poly.pdbx_strand_id
1 'polypeptide(L)'
;MIKCTYFNILKKKSLILFLLLILSHLQAQKKILFVTSNQDHYGNTKISTSNHFEEIIVPYDEFTRAGYLVDFVSPKGGAVPVGYINTSDSLQKQYLYDGWFMDKLEHTMNPREIIAENYAAIFYSGGGAAMYSIPEDENIQKIAVQIYNENGVISTICHGTAGIAFLKDENGKPLYAGKKITGYPDHLEKKELEYYKAFPFSIDQAIKNNKGKFVYSEKGSDGFYVVDSRFVTGQDPSSAAHVAREVVSLLKKNFTSVQAEKSDYEQIREVLLDYIEGTANGQPERLRKAFHPDFNLYTVTKDTLWIRSGQQYISNFKEGEKNNRKGQIVSIDIENDTAIAKAKISIPGRVFTDYFLILKYQGAWKIVQKSYSWREVPKE
;
A
#
# COMPACT_ATOMS: atom_id res chain seq x y z
N MET A 1 -40.86 22.14 47.93
CA MET A 1 -39.38 22.18 47.94
C MET A 1 -38.86 21.22 46.90
N ILE A 2 -37.84 21.66 46.18
CA ILE A 2 -37.38 21.19 44.87
C ILE A 2 -36.23 20.16 45.00
N LYS A 3 -36.12 19.26 43.99
CA LYS A 3 -34.95 18.46 43.54
C LYS A 3 -34.46 17.31 44.43
N CYS A 4 -34.36 16.10 43.88
CA CYS A 4 -33.16 15.65 43.15
C CYS A 4 -33.29 14.18 42.66
N THR A 5 -33.51 13.99 41.36
CA THR A 5 -33.29 12.71 40.66
C THR A 5 -32.70 13.02 39.30
N TYR A 6 -31.38 13.02 39.18
CA TYR A 6 -30.66 12.94 37.90
C TYR A 6 -29.17 12.78 38.18
N PHE A 7 -28.67 11.54 38.29
CA PHE A 7 -27.25 11.27 38.07
C PHE A 7 -27.01 9.76 37.94
N ASN A 8 -27.35 9.15 36.79
CA ASN A 8 -26.81 7.81 36.45
C ASN A 8 -26.93 7.36 34.98
N ILE A 9 -26.81 8.27 33.99
CA ILE A 9 -26.89 7.87 32.56
C ILE A 9 -25.68 8.35 31.71
N LEU A 10 -24.64 8.96 32.31
CA LEU A 10 -23.52 9.54 31.55
C LEU A 10 -22.23 8.70 31.47
N LYS A 11 -22.13 7.53 32.11
CA LYS A 11 -20.89 6.71 32.07
C LYS A 11 -20.86 5.55 31.07
N LYS A 12 -21.97 5.20 30.40
CA LYS A 12 -22.00 4.09 29.42
C LYS A 12 -21.89 4.49 27.95
N LYS A 13 -22.10 5.77 27.61
CA LYS A 13 -22.06 6.23 26.21
C LYS A 13 -20.67 6.65 25.72
N SER A 14 -19.70 6.89 26.62
CA SER A 14 -18.34 7.29 26.22
C SER A 14 -17.41 6.11 25.96
N LEU A 15 -17.70 4.91 26.49
CA LEU A 15 -16.82 3.75 26.32
C LEU A 15 -17.06 3.04 24.98
N ILE A 16 -18.31 3.05 24.49
CA ILE A 16 -18.68 2.43 23.21
C ILE A 16 -18.19 3.28 22.02
N LEU A 17 -18.18 4.61 22.16
CA LEU A 17 -17.65 5.51 21.12
C LEU A 17 -16.12 5.47 21.03
N PHE A 18 -15.43 5.19 22.15
CA PHE A 18 -13.98 4.99 22.17
C PHE A 18 -13.57 3.61 21.64
N LEU A 19 -14.39 2.58 21.84
CA LEU A 19 -14.13 1.22 21.33
C LEU A 19 -14.39 1.12 19.81
N LEU A 20 -15.38 1.84 19.28
CA LEU A 20 -15.67 1.87 17.84
C LEU A 20 -14.65 2.69 17.01
N LEU A 21 -13.91 3.60 17.64
CA LEU A 21 -12.80 4.34 17.01
C LEU A 21 -11.51 3.53 16.89
N ILE A 22 -11.39 2.39 17.59
CA ILE A 22 -10.21 1.50 17.54
C ILE A 22 -10.42 0.35 16.54
N LEU A 23 -11.66 0.08 16.13
CA LEU A 23 -12.01 -1.01 15.22
C LEU A 23 -12.08 -0.60 13.74
N SER A 24 -12.01 0.69 13.41
CA SER A 24 -11.76 1.16 12.05
C SER A 24 -10.26 1.34 11.82
N HIS A 25 -9.63 0.29 11.28
CA HIS A 25 -8.25 0.23 10.76
C HIS A 25 -7.12 0.15 11.80
N LEU A 26 -7.04 -0.98 12.52
CA LEU A 26 -5.74 -1.56 12.83
C LEU A 26 -5.24 -2.36 11.61
N GLN A 27 -5.07 -1.70 10.45
CA GLN A 27 -4.04 -2.21 9.56
C GLN A 27 -2.73 -1.90 10.27
N ALA A 28 -2.08 -2.93 10.81
CA ALA A 28 -0.75 -2.77 11.37
C ALA A 28 0.10 -2.00 10.36
N GLN A 29 0.68 -0.88 10.76
CA GLN A 29 1.51 -0.08 9.88
C GLN A 29 2.63 -0.98 9.35
N LYS A 30 2.60 -1.28 8.05
CA LYS A 30 3.62 -2.12 7.42
C LYS A 30 5.00 -1.51 7.65
N LYS A 31 5.98 -2.36 7.96
CA LYS A 31 7.36 -2.01 8.33
C LYS A 31 8.27 -1.93 7.10
N ILE A 32 9.54 -1.62 7.31
CA ILE A 32 10.60 -1.74 6.29
C ILE A 32 11.59 -2.82 6.73
N LEU A 33 11.90 -3.75 5.82
CA LEU A 33 12.84 -4.84 6.07
C LEU A 33 14.23 -4.47 5.53
N PHE A 34 15.21 -4.35 6.42
CA PHE A 34 16.61 -4.12 6.04
C PHE A 34 17.32 -5.46 5.85
N VAL A 35 17.94 -5.63 4.69
CA VAL A 35 18.77 -6.81 4.38
C VAL A 35 20.24 -6.44 4.55
N THR A 36 20.90 -7.14 5.47
CA THR A 36 22.34 -7.02 5.78
C THR A 36 23.02 -8.39 5.65
N SER A 37 24.35 -8.41 5.60
CA SER A 37 25.13 -9.63 5.42
C SER A 37 25.89 -10.01 6.69
N ASN A 38 25.98 -11.30 6.99
CA ASN A 38 26.86 -11.84 8.03
C ASN A 38 28.33 -11.97 7.57
N GLN A 39 28.64 -11.66 6.31
CA GLN A 39 29.99 -11.84 5.76
C GLN A 39 30.97 -10.83 6.36
N ASP A 40 32.10 -11.31 6.88
CA ASP A 40 33.13 -10.51 7.55
C ASP A 40 34.47 -10.45 6.80
N HIS A 41 34.63 -11.23 5.72
CA HIS A 41 35.78 -11.20 4.82
C HIS A 41 35.37 -11.20 3.34
N TYR A 42 36.19 -10.68 2.44
CA TYR A 42 35.93 -10.81 1.00
C TYR A 42 36.11 -12.27 0.57
N GLY A 43 35.01 -12.99 0.36
CA GLY A 43 35.00 -14.41 -0.01
C GLY A 43 35.76 -15.26 1.03
N ASN A 44 36.72 -16.05 0.56
CA ASN A 44 37.60 -16.87 1.41
C ASN A 44 38.96 -16.21 1.69
N THR A 45 39.11 -14.91 1.42
CA THR A 45 40.37 -14.19 1.65
C THR A 45 40.53 -13.81 3.12
N LYS A 46 41.71 -13.28 3.48
CA LYS A 46 41.98 -12.70 4.81
C LYS A 46 41.65 -11.21 4.89
N ILE A 47 41.07 -10.63 3.84
CA ILE A 47 40.76 -9.19 3.79
C ILE A 47 39.38 -9.01 4.41
N SER A 48 39.30 -8.30 5.54
CA SER A 48 38.03 -8.05 6.21
C SER A 48 37.10 -7.19 5.36
N THR A 49 35.80 -7.45 5.46
CA THR A 49 34.73 -6.65 4.87
C THR A 49 33.61 -6.45 5.89
N SER A 50 32.66 -5.57 5.57
CA SER A 50 31.54 -5.26 6.45
C SER A 50 30.38 -4.67 5.66
N ASN A 51 29.23 -4.58 6.31
CA ASN A 51 28.16 -3.70 5.87
C ASN A 51 28.61 -2.23 6.06
N HIS A 52 28.19 -1.33 5.17
CA HIS A 52 28.55 0.08 5.28
C HIS A 52 27.66 0.79 6.30
N PHE A 53 28.25 1.27 7.40
CA PHE A 53 27.46 1.77 8.54
C PHE A 53 26.58 2.96 8.17
N GLU A 54 27.11 3.94 7.42
CA GLU A 54 26.33 5.08 6.92
C GLU A 54 25.13 4.68 6.04
N GLU A 55 25.32 3.67 5.18
CA GLU A 55 24.27 3.18 4.28
C GLU A 55 23.18 2.39 5.00
N ILE A 56 23.39 2.05 6.28
CA ILE A 56 22.36 1.51 7.17
C ILE A 56 21.69 2.65 7.93
N ILE A 57 22.46 3.49 8.62
CA ILE A 57 21.88 4.44 9.58
C ILE A 57 21.17 5.60 8.91
N VAL A 58 21.64 6.07 7.74
CA VAL A 58 21.01 7.21 7.06
C VAL A 58 19.61 6.82 6.58
N PRO A 59 19.42 5.67 5.89
CA PRO A 59 18.08 5.21 5.55
C PRO A 59 17.24 4.87 6.78
N TYR A 60 17.82 4.23 7.81
CA TYR A 60 17.10 3.93 9.06
C TYR A 60 16.54 5.20 9.72
N ASP A 61 17.35 6.27 9.80
CA ASP A 61 16.95 7.55 10.37
C ASP A 61 15.83 8.23 9.56
N GLU A 62 15.92 8.20 8.23
CA GLU A 62 14.87 8.73 7.35
C GLU A 62 13.55 7.96 7.49
N PHE A 63 13.61 6.63 7.54
CA PHE A 63 12.43 5.78 7.67
C PHE A 63 11.75 5.92 9.03
N THR A 64 12.53 5.94 10.11
CA THR A 64 12.00 6.10 11.47
C THR A 64 11.41 7.49 11.68
N ARG A 65 12.04 8.55 11.18
CA ARG A 65 11.44 9.92 11.17
C ARG A 65 10.17 10.00 10.34
N ALA A 66 10.05 9.20 9.29
CA ALA A 66 8.82 9.06 8.52
C ALA A 66 7.75 8.19 9.20
N GLY A 67 8.04 7.64 10.39
CA GLY A 67 7.13 6.88 11.23
C GLY A 67 7.11 5.37 10.94
N TYR A 68 8.02 4.85 10.11
CA TYR A 68 8.10 3.41 9.85
C TYR A 68 8.92 2.69 10.93
N LEU A 69 8.46 1.50 11.31
CA LEU A 69 9.29 0.55 12.04
C LEU A 69 10.25 -0.15 11.07
N VAL A 70 11.43 -0.48 11.56
CA VAL A 70 12.48 -1.17 10.80
C VAL A 70 12.93 -2.43 11.53
N ASP A 71 12.87 -3.55 10.81
CA ASP A 71 13.46 -4.83 11.21
C ASP A 71 14.67 -5.14 10.33
N PHE A 72 15.61 -5.94 10.84
CA PHE A 72 16.81 -6.35 10.13
C PHE A 72 16.81 -7.86 9.92
N VAL A 73 17.20 -8.29 8.73
CA VAL A 73 17.37 -9.70 8.36
C VAL A 73 18.76 -9.90 7.75
N SER A 74 19.37 -11.04 8.05
CA SER A 74 20.58 -11.50 7.39
C SER A 74 20.47 -12.98 7.06
N PRO A 75 21.22 -13.53 6.08
CA PRO A 75 21.06 -14.93 5.66
C PRO A 75 21.10 -15.96 6.80
N LYS A 76 21.91 -15.72 7.83
CA LYS A 76 22.02 -16.61 9.01
C LYS A 76 21.23 -16.12 10.22
N GLY A 77 20.69 -14.91 10.19
CA GLY A 77 20.29 -14.18 11.39
C GLY A 77 21.49 -13.83 12.27
N GLY A 78 21.24 -13.25 13.44
CA GLY A 78 22.27 -12.90 14.42
C GLY A 78 23.15 -11.72 13.98
N ALA A 79 24.40 -11.70 14.44
CA ALA A 79 25.26 -10.54 14.34
C ALA A 79 25.75 -10.28 12.91
N VAL A 80 25.81 -9.01 12.53
CA VAL A 80 26.39 -8.55 11.26
C VAL A 80 27.55 -7.58 11.47
N PRO A 81 28.66 -7.71 10.73
CA PRO A 81 29.77 -6.77 10.84
C PRO A 81 29.42 -5.43 10.22
N VAL A 82 29.74 -4.34 10.92
CA VAL A 82 29.63 -2.97 10.41
C VAL A 82 31.00 -2.30 10.38
N GLY A 83 31.22 -1.47 9.36
CA GLY A 83 32.47 -0.75 9.17
C GLY A 83 32.23 0.57 8.46
N TYR A 84 33.29 1.19 7.95
CA TYR A 84 33.24 2.54 7.37
C TYR A 84 32.78 3.59 8.39
N ILE A 85 33.12 3.37 9.67
CA ILE A 85 32.69 4.19 10.80
C ILE A 85 33.52 5.47 10.86
N ASN A 86 32.85 6.61 10.86
CA ASN A 86 33.41 7.93 11.09
C ASN A 86 32.74 8.58 12.31
N THR A 87 33.39 8.52 13.48
CA THR A 87 32.86 9.11 14.71
C THR A 87 32.88 10.65 14.74
N SER A 88 33.46 11.30 13.72
CA SER A 88 33.34 12.75 13.54
C SER A 88 31.98 13.14 12.94
N ASP A 89 31.32 12.21 12.24
CA ASP A 89 29.95 12.40 11.80
C ASP A 89 28.99 12.22 12.99
N SER A 90 28.14 13.21 13.22
CA SER A 90 27.24 13.24 14.38
C SER A 90 26.19 12.14 14.35
N LEU A 91 25.70 11.77 13.16
CA LEU A 91 24.67 10.75 13.01
C LEU A 91 25.26 9.36 13.23
N GLN A 92 26.43 9.09 12.63
CA GLN A 92 27.18 7.87 12.88
C GLN A 92 27.52 7.72 14.36
N LYS A 93 28.02 8.78 14.99
CA LYS A 93 28.31 8.74 16.42
C LYS A 93 27.06 8.44 17.25
N GLN A 94 25.92 9.07 16.93
CA GLN A 94 24.66 8.82 17.64
C GLN A 94 24.27 7.34 17.60
N TYR A 95 24.18 6.74 16.41
CA TYR A 95 23.75 5.35 16.26
C TYR A 95 24.79 4.33 16.71
N LEU A 96 26.09 4.64 16.60
CA LEU A 96 27.16 3.76 17.09
C LEU A 96 27.10 3.57 18.60
N TYR A 97 26.68 4.60 19.34
CA TYR A 97 26.53 4.56 20.80
C TYR A 97 25.07 4.33 21.26
N ASP A 98 24.15 4.05 20.35
CA ASP A 98 22.78 3.66 20.68
C ASP A 98 22.72 2.14 20.86
N GLY A 99 22.67 1.70 22.12
CA GLY A 99 22.62 0.27 22.47
C GLY A 99 21.39 -0.45 21.91
N TRP A 100 20.24 0.22 21.76
CA TRP A 100 19.04 -0.39 21.17
C TRP A 100 19.17 -0.57 19.67
N PHE A 101 19.80 0.40 19.00
CA PHE A 101 20.08 0.27 17.57
C PHE A 101 21.13 -0.81 17.30
N MET A 102 22.23 -0.82 18.06
CA MET A 102 23.29 -1.81 17.89
C MET A 102 22.79 -3.23 18.22
N ASP A 103 21.89 -3.40 19.19
CA ASP A 103 21.23 -4.67 19.48
C ASP A 103 20.47 -5.23 18.27
N LYS A 104 19.83 -4.37 17.46
CA LYS A 104 19.16 -4.80 16.21
C LYS A 104 20.15 -5.38 15.18
N LEU A 105 21.40 -4.89 15.16
CA LEU A 105 22.45 -5.39 14.26
C LEU A 105 23.15 -6.63 14.83
N GLU A 106 23.16 -6.80 16.14
CA GLU A 106 23.63 -8.02 16.81
C GLU A 106 22.62 -9.17 16.71
N HIS A 107 21.32 -8.84 16.63
CA HIS A 107 20.22 -9.81 16.66
C HIS A 107 19.31 -9.69 15.41
N THR A 108 19.90 -9.72 14.22
CA THR A 108 19.10 -9.74 12.98
C THR A 108 18.26 -11.02 12.88
N MET A 109 17.08 -10.91 12.30
CA MET A 109 16.15 -12.04 12.12
C MET A 109 16.70 -13.05 11.12
N ASN A 110 16.30 -14.31 11.26
CA ASN A 110 16.50 -15.31 10.22
C ASN A 110 15.44 -15.11 9.11
N PRO A 111 15.76 -15.28 7.81
CA PRO A 111 14.79 -15.08 6.74
C PRO A 111 13.54 -15.96 6.87
N ARG A 112 13.64 -17.13 7.50
CA ARG A 112 12.50 -18.03 7.71
C ARG A 112 11.48 -17.53 8.73
N GLU A 113 11.83 -16.52 9.52
CA GLU A 113 10.96 -15.91 10.54
C GLU A 113 10.20 -14.70 9.99
N ILE A 114 10.52 -14.29 8.76
CA ILE A 114 9.95 -13.11 8.12
C ILE A 114 8.59 -13.45 7.51
N ILE A 115 7.58 -12.69 7.91
CA ILE A 115 6.25 -12.67 7.31
C ILE A 115 6.19 -11.46 6.37
N ALA A 116 6.34 -11.69 5.06
CA ALA A 116 6.53 -10.64 4.06
C ALA A 116 5.36 -9.63 4.01
N GLU A 117 4.15 -10.06 4.33
CA GLU A 117 2.92 -9.25 4.40
C GLU A 117 3.07 -8.07 5.37
N ASN A 118 3.91 -8.19 6.39
CA ASN A 118 4.15 -7.16 7.38
C ASN A 118 5.01 -5.99 6.84
N TYR A 119 5.56 -6.10 5.64
CA TYR A 119 6.53 -5.14 5.10
C TYR A 119 5.99 -4.40 3.89
N ALA A 120 6.18 -3.09 3.89
CA ALA A 120 5.82 -2.20 2.80
C ALA A 120 6.98 -2.05 1.81
N ALA A 121 8.21 -2.24 2.29
CA ALA A 121 9.41 -2.15 1.49
C ALA A 121 10.50 -3.08 2.02
N ILE A 122 11.40 -3.45 1.12
CA ILE A 122 12.66 -4.13 1.43
C ILE A 122 13.82 -3.24 0.96
N PHE A 123 14.81 -3.07 1.83
CA PHE A 123 15.97 -2.22 1.62
C PHE A 123 17.26 -3.02 1.79
N TYR A 124 18.07 -3.12 0.73
CA TYR A 124 19.36 -3.80 0.75
C TYR A 124 20.47 -2.77 0.99
N SER A 125 21.07 -2.79 2.19
CA SER A 125 22.25 -1.97 2.50
C SER A 125 23.50 -2.51 1.80
N GLY A 126 24.46 -1.64 1.49
CA GLY A 126 25.70 -2.03 0.84
C GLY A 126 26.88 -2.22 1.79
N GLY A 127 28.08 -1.90 1.29
CA GLY A 127 29.36 -2.41 1.79
C GLY A 127 29.74 -3.75 1.15
N GLY A 128 31.03 -4.08 1.18
CA GLY A 128 31.55 -5.26 0.47
C GLY A 128 30.94 -6.59 0.93
N ALA A 129 30.44 -6.67 2.16
CA ALA A 129 29.75 -7.85 2.69
C ALA A 129 28.48 -8.21 1.91
N ALA A 130 27.80 -7.22 1.32
CA ALA A 130 26.52 -7.41 0.63
C ALA A 130 26.64 -8.26 -0.65
N MET A 131 27.85 -8.42 -1.19
CA MET A 131 28.14 -9.23 -2.36
C MET A 131 28.04 -10.74 -2.11
N TYR A 132 27.96 -11.17 -0.86
CA TYR A 132 28.06 -12.58 -0.46
C TYR A 132 26.83 -13.03 0.34
N SER A 133 26.40 -14.27 0.15
CA SER A 133 25.27 -14.92 0.84
C SER A 133 23.89 -14.32 0.53
N ILE A 134 23.75 -13.01 0.35
CA ILE A 134 22.47 -12.35 0.04
C ILE A 134 22.00 -12.68 -1.39
N PRO A 135 22.83 -12.52 -2.46
CA PRO A 135 22.35 -12.70 -3.84
C PRO A 135 21.78 -14.09 -4.14
N GLU A 136 22.25 -15.12 -3.45
CA GLU A 136 21.87 -16.52 -3.60
C GLU A 136 20.84 -17.02 -2.57
N ASP A 137 20.48 -16.22 -1.56
CA ASP A 137 19.52 -16.65 -0.53
C ASP A 137 18.08 -16.68 -1.07
N GLU A 138 17.59 -17.89 -1.34
CA GLU A 138 16.24 -18.10 -1.88
C GLU A 138 15.12 -17.59 -0.96
N ASN A 139 15.31 -17.55 0.36
CA ASN A 139 14.28 -17.07 1.28
C ASN A 139 14.16 -15.55 1.17
N ILE A 140 15.30 -14.84 1.17
CA ILE A 140 15.33 -13.39 0.96
C ILE A 140 14.76 -13.03 -0.41
N GLN A 141 15.08 -13.80 -1.46
CA GLN A 141 14.49 -13.60 -2.78
C GLN A 141 12.96 -13.76 -2.76
N LYS A 142 12.43 -14.81 -2.12
CA LYS A 142 10.98 -15.04 -2.00
C LYS A 142 10.29 -13.90 -1.25
N ILE A 143 10.87 -13.44 -0.14
CA ILE A 143 10.38 -12.30 0.63
C ILE A 143 10.32 -11.05 -0.25
N ALA A 144 11.38 -10.75 -0.99
CA ALA A 144 11.44 -9.57 -1.86
C ALA A 144 10.38 -9.62 -2.99
N VAL A 145 10.22 -10.78 -3.62
CA VAL A 145 9.18 -11.00 -4.65
C VAL A 145 7.80 -10.83 -4.05
N GLN A 146 7.54 -11.38 -2.87
CA GLN A 146 6.24 -11.25 -2.21
C GLN A 146 5.92 -9.81 -1.83
N ILE A 147 6.86 -9.08 -1.21
CA ILE A 147 6.72 -7.64 -0.92
C ILE A 147 6.42 -6.89 -2.21
N TYR A 148 7.10 -7.21 -3.31
CA TYR A 148 6.84 -6.60 -4.60
C TYR A 148 5.46 -6.97 -5.18
N ASN A 149 4.99 -8.20 -5.03
CA ASN A 149 3.67 -8.59 -5.52
C ASN A 149 2.55 -7.91 -4.72
N GLU A 150 2.80 -7.58 -3.45
CA GLU A 150 1.90 -6.83 -2.58
C GLU A 150 2.03 -5.30 -2.69
N ASN A 151 2.41 -4.80 -3.86
CA ASN A 151 2.60 -3.37 -4.14
C ASN A 151 3.69 -2.66 -3.30
N GLY A 152 4.59 -3.42 -2.67
CA GLY A 152 5.71 -2.87 -1.90
C GLY A 152 6.88 -2.34 -2.75
N VAL A 153 7.86 -1.72 -2.11
CA VAL A 153 9.03 -1.13 -2.80
C VAL A 153 10.26 -1.99 -2.59
N ILE A 154 11.02 -2.28 -3.65
CA ILE A 154 12.36 -2.86 -3.56
C ILE A 154 13.36 -1.72 -3.68
N SER A 155 14.28 -1.63 -2.72
CA SER A 155 15.28 -0.57 -2.70
C SER A 155 16.67 -1.08 -2.36
N THR A 156 17.68 -0.49 -2.97
CA THR A 156 19.08 -0.91 -2.79
C THR A 156 20.00 0.30 -2.78
N ILE A 157 21.20 0.13 -2.23
CA ILE A 157 22.26 1.13 -2.33
C ILE A 157 23.62 0.45 -2.52
N CYS A 158 24.51 1.07 -3.30
CA CYS A 158 25.91 0.65 -3.43
C CYS A 158 25.99 -0.84 -3.84
N HIS A 159 26.78 -1.64 -3.10
CA HIS A 159 26.87 -3.10 -3.28
C HIS A 159 25.62 -3.87 -2.82
N GLY A 160 24.70 -3.25 -2.08
CA GLY A 160 23.41 -3.84 -1.72
C GLY A 160 22.58 -4.24 -2.94
N THR A 161 22.85 -3.60 -4.09
CA THR A 161 22.28 -3.95 -5.41
C THR A 161 22.59 -5.41 -5.81
N ALA A 162 23.65 -6.01 -5.27
CA ALA A 162 23.94 -7.44 -5.43
C ALA A 162 22.77 -8.32 -4.99
N GLY A 163 22.05 -7.92 -3.93
CA GLY A 163 20.93 -8.68 -3.38
C GLY A 163 19.72 -8.80 -4.31
N ILE A 164 19.64 -7.98 -5.35
CA ILE A 164 18.60 -8.08 -6.39
C ILE A 164 19.12 -8.64 -7.72
N ALA A 165 20.42 -8.90 -7.85
CA ALA A 165 21.07 -9.21 -9.13
C ALA A 165 20.52 -10.46 -9.84
N PHE A 166 19.90 -11.38 -9.09
CA PHE A 166 19.31 -12.62 -9.61
C PHE A 166 17.82 -12.76 -9.27
N LEU A 167 17.17 -11.66 -8.87
CA LEU A 167 15.77 -11.66 -8.45
C LEU A 167 14.83 -11.93 -9.65
N LYS A 168 14.03 -12.98 -9.55
CA LYS A 168 13.11 -13.44 -10.60
C LYS A 168 11.67 -13.50 -10.08
N ASP A 169 10.72 -13.31 -10.98
CA ASP A 169 9.30 -13.56 -10.71
C ASP A 169 9.00 -15.08 -10.66
N GLU A 170 7.75 -15.41 -10.34
CA GLU A 170 7.24 -16.78 -10.28
C GLU A 170 7.35 -17.56 -11.60
N ASN A 171 7.50 -16.85 -12.74
CA ASN A 171 7.70 -17.43 -14.07
C ASN A 171 9.19 -17.53 -14.44
N GLY A 172 10.09 -17.22 -13.51
CA GLY A 172 11.54 -17.26 -13.71
C GLY A 172 12.10 -16.09 -14.50
N LYS A 173 11.31 -15.04 -14.80
CA LYS A 173 11.77 -13.85 -15.52
C LYS A 173 12.38 -12.85 -14.53
N PRO A 174 13.49 -12.17 -14.87
CA PRO A 174 14.06 -11.15 -13.98
C PRO A 174 13.04 -10.05 -13.64
N LEU A 175 12.84 -9.80 -12.34
CA LEU A 175 11.76 -8.94 -11.84
C LEU A 175 11.93 -7.47 -12.29
N TYR A 176 13.18 -7.04 -12.52
CA TYR A 176 13.55 -5.71 -13.00
C TYR A 176 13.83 -5.66 -14.51
N ALA A 177 13.44 -6.68 -15.28
CA ALA A 177 13.67 -6.70 -16.73
C ALA A 177 13.12 -5.42 -17.41
N GLY A 178 13.99 -4.76 -18.18
CA GLY A 178 13.70 -3.51 -18.90
C GLY A 178 13.79 -2.23 -18.07
N LYS A 179 13.90 -2.33 -16.74
CA LYS A 179 13.96 -1.20 -15.81
C LYS A 179 15.37 -0.65 -15.67
N LYS A 180 15.47 0.64 -15.37
CA LYS A 180 16.73 1.28 -14.97
C LYS A 180 17.07 0.91 -13.53
N ILE A 181 18.32 0.52 -13.32
CA ILE A 181 18.88 0.15 -12.02
C ILE A 181 20.26 0.79 -11.90
N THR A 182 20.63 1.26 -10.71
CA THR A 182 21.99 1.68 -10.38
C THR A 182 22.50 0.91 -9.16
N GLY A 183 23.78 1.07 -8.86
CA GLY A 183 24.54 0.44 -7.79
C GLY A 183 25.99 0.87 -7.93
N TYR A 184 26.88 0.40 -7.06
CA TYR A 184 28.29 0.80 -7.16
C TYR A 184 28.88 0.28 -8.48
N PRO A 185 29.29 1.16 -9.42
CA PRO A 185 29.64 0.73 -10.76
C PRO A 185 31.06 0.19 -10.77
N ASP A 186 31.25 -0.85 -11.56
CA ASP A 186 32.57 -1.40 -11.90
C ASP A 186 33.59 -0.34 -12.35
N HIS A 187 33.13 0.75 -12.96
CA HIS A 187 33.98 1.87 -13.38
C HIS A 187 34.67 2.59 -12.20
N LEU A 188 34.03 2.64 -11.04
CA LEU A 188 34.56 3.29 -9.83
C LEU A 188 35.28 2.29 -8.91
N GLU A 189 35.25 1.01 -9.24
CA GLU A 189 35.98 -0.04 -8.52
C GLU A 189 37.47 -0.06 -8.84
N LYS A 190 38.28 -0.42 -7.85
CA LYS A 190 39.71 -0.67 -8.02
C LYS A 190 39.93 -2.12 -8.43
N LYS A 191 39.66 -2.43 -9.71
CA LYS A 191 39.60 -3.80 -10.24
C LYS A 191 40.91 -4.60 -10.10
N GLU A 192 42.03 -3.91 -9.97
CA GLU A 192 43.36 -4.49 -9.77
C GLU A 192 43.59 -5.03 -8.35
N LEU A 193 42.80 -4.57 -7.37
CA LEU A 193 42.96 -4.94 -5.97
C LEU A 193 42.33 -6.30 -5.66
N GLU A 194 42.92 -6.98 -4.68
CA GLU A 194 42.54 -8.35 -4.30
C GLU A 194 41.09 -8.45 -3.80
N TYR A 195 40.55 -7.41 -3.16
CA TYR A 195 39.16 -7.42 -2.70
C TYR A 195 38.17 -7.55 -3.87
N TYR A 196 38.44 -6.85 -4.98
CA TYR A 196 37.56 -6.86 -6.15
C TYR A 196 37.62 -8.21 -6.86
N LYS A 197 38.83 -8.77 -7.01
CA LYS A 197 39.03 -10.11 -7.60
C LYS A 197 38.32 -11.21 -6.81
N ALA A 198 38.07 -10.99 -5.52
CA ALA A 198 37.34 -11.92 -4.67
C ALA A 198 35.81 -11.84 -4.84
N PHE A 199 35.27 -10.79 -5.47
CA PHE A 199 33.82 -10.68 -5.68
C PHE A 199 33.29 -11.83 -6.54
N PRO A 200 32.13 -12.40 -6.20
CA PRO A 200 31.56 -13.54 -6.92
C PRO A 200 31.06 -13.16 -8.31
N PHE A 201 30.72 -11.89 -8.52
CA PHE A 201 30.30 -11.34 -9.81
C PHE A 201 30.44 -9.82 -9.82
N SER A 202 30.36 -9.23 -11.01
CA SER A 202 30.21 -7.78 -11.19
C SER A 202 28.72 -7.40 -11.21
N ILE A 203 28.31 -6.45 -10.37
CA ILE A 203 26.91 -5.98 -10.28
C ILE A 203 26.45 -5.43 -11.62
N ASP A 204 27.28 -4.60 -12.27
CA ASP A 204 26.90 -3.92 -13.50
C ASP A 204 26.63 -4.93 -14.63
N GLN A 205 27.47 -5.97 -14.73
CA GLN A 205 27.30 -7.07 -15.69
C GLN A 205 26.10 -7.94 -15.32
N ALA A 206 25.92 -8.29 -14.05
CA ALA A 206 24.81 -9.13 -13.61
C ALA A 206 23.45 -8.47 -13.92
N ILE A 207 23.30 -7.18 -13.63
CA ILE A 207 22.08 -6.43 -13.96
C ILE A 207 21.84 -6.42 -15.47
N LYS A 208 22.86 -6.13 -16.29
CA LYS A 208 22.75 -6.12 -17.77
C LYS A 208 22.39 -7.51 -18.32
N ASN A 209 23.06 -8.56 -17.86
CA ASN A 209 22.84 -9.94 -18.30
C ASN A 209 21.42 -10.42 -17.98
N ASN A 210 20.88 -10.00 -16.83
CA ASN A 210 19.51 -10.26 -16.41
C ASN A 210 18.49 -9.22 -16.92
N LYS A 211 18.77 -8.61 -18.09
CA LYS A 211 17.85 -7.74 -18.86
C LYS A 211 17.48 -6.42 -18.15
N GLY A 212 18.18 -6.03 -17.09
CA GLY A 212 18.11 -4.70 -16.51
C GLY A 212 18.93 -3.68 -17.32
N LYS A 213 18.64 -2.40 -17.14
CA LYS A 213 19.41 -1.29 -17.72
C LYS A 213 20.25 -0.65 -16.62
N PHE A 214 21.49 -1.10 -16.47
CA PHE A 214 22.40 -0.51 -15.48
C PHE A 214 22.84 0.89 -15.92
N VAL A 215 22.63 1.89 -15.07
CA VAL A 215 23.01 3.30 -15.28
C VAL A 215 23.77 3.82 -14.06
N TYR A 216 24.70 4.74 -14.26
CA TYR A 216 25.52 5.30 -13.18
C TYR A 216 26.01 6.70 -13.54
N SER A 217 26.37 7.49 -12.53
CA SER A 217 27.15 8.71 -12.66
C SER A 217 28.64 8.40 -12.59
N GLU A 218 29.41 8.97 -13.52
CA GLU A 218 30.87 8.82 -13.55
C GLU A 218 31.58 9.56 -12.42
N LYS A 219 30.91 10.54 -11.77
CA LYS A 219 31.55 11.40 -10.76
C LYS A 219 31.79 10.67 -9.44
N GLY A 220 30.87 9.78 -9.05
CA GLY A 220 30.81 9.18 -7.72
C GLY A 220 30.54 10.23 -6.62
N SER A 221 29.98 9.78 -5.50
CA SER A 221 29.73 10.62 -4.32
C SER A 221 28.93 11.91 -4.63
N ASP A 222 28.05 11.86 -5.62
CA ASP A 222 27.27 13.00 -6.13
C ASP A 222 25.77 12.87 -5.88
N GLY A 223 25.38 11.89 -5.08
CA GLY A 223 23.98 11.61 -4.73
C GLY A 223 23.22 10.89 -5.84
N PHE A 224 23.87 10.25 -6.81
CA PHE A 224 23.17 9.58 -7.91
C PHE A 224 22.29 8.42 -7.44
N TYR A 225 21.02 8.45 -7.81
CA TYR A 225 20.03 7.40 -7.58
C TYR A 225 19.08 7.27 -8.77
N VAL A 226 18.35 6.16 -8.83
CA VAL A 226 17.37 5.84 -9.86
C VAL A 226 16.07 5.40 -9.20
N VAL A 227 14.96 5.96 -9.67
CA VAL A 227 13.61 5.46 -9.40
C VAL A 227 13.04 4.95 -10.72
N ASP A 228 12.73 3.66 -10.80
CA ASP A 228 12.00 3.07 -11.92
C ASP A 228 10.88 2.18 -11.38
N SER A 229 9.64 2.64 -11.56
CA SER A 229 8.46 1.99 -11.00
C SER A 229 8.56 1.89 -9.46
N ARG A 230 8.67 0.67 -8.91
CA ARG A 230 8.82 0.39 -7.47
C ARG A 230 10.23 -0.12 -7.12
N PHE A 231 11.20 0.13 -7.99
CA PHE A 231 12.64 -0.05 -7.72
C PHE A 231 13.26 1.31 -7.43
N VAL A 232 13.89 1.46 -6.25
CA VAL A 232 14.62 2.67 -5.85
C VAL A 232 16.06 2.28 -5.52
N THR A 233 17.00 2.59 -6.39
CA THR A 233 18.39 2.13 -6.27
C THR A 233 19.34 3.31 -6.18
N GLY A 234 20.31 3.27 -5.25
CA GLY A 234 21.33 4.29 -5.05
C GLY A 234 22.73 3.80 -5.43
N GLN A 235 23.56 4.69 -5.95
CA GLN A 235 24.88 4.33 -6.46
C GLN A 235 25.92 4.09 -5.35
N ASP A 236 25.92 4.93 -4.32
CA ASP A 236 26.96 4.99 -3.28
C ASP A 236 26.40 5.70 -2.01
N PRO A 237 27.16 5.78 -0.89
CA PRO A 237 26.66 6.34 0.37
C PRO A 237 26.01 7.72 0.25
N SER A 238 26.50 8.58 -0.66
CA SER A 238 25.98 9.95 -0.83
C SER A 238 24.51 9.98 -1.28
N SER A 239 24.00 8.88 -1.84
CA SER A 239 22.61 8.74 -2.29
C SER A 239 21.65 8.21 -1.22
N ALA A 240 22.14 7.81 -0.04
CA ALA A 240 21.36 7.09 0.97
C ALA A 240 20.08 7.82 1.41
N ALA A 241 20.19 9.11 1.73
CA ALA A 241 19.04 9.91 2.12
C ALA A 241 18.02 10.08 0.98
N HIS A 242 18.49 10.20 -0.27
CA HIS A 242 17.61 10.31 -1.43
C HIS A 242 16.83 9.02 -1.68
N VAL A 243 17.50 7.87 -1.63
CA VAL A 243 16.85 6.55 -1.76
C VAL A 243 15.76 6.39 -0.71
N ALA A 244 16.06 6.64 0.57
CA ALA A 244 15.10 6.48 1.65
C ALA A 244 13.88 7.42 1.50
N ARG A 245 14.11 8.69 1.14
CA ARG A 245 13.01 9.66 0.92
C ARG A 245 12.13 9.27 -0.26
N GLU A 246 12.69 8.73 -1.34
CA GLU A 246 11.91 8.27 -2.49
C GLU A 246 11.09 7.01 -2.16
N VAL A 247 11.63 6.08 -1.37
CA VAL A 247 10.85 4.95 -0.84
C VAL A 247 9.66 5.47 -0.03
N VAL A 248 9.87 6.39 0.92
CA VAL A 248 8.79 7.01 1.70
C VAL A 248 7.75 7.70 0.80
N SER A 249 8.21 8.42 -0.24
CA SER A 249 7.34 9.09 -1.22
C SER A 249 6.45 8.09 -1.96
N LEU A 250 7.01 6.98 -2.44
CA LEU A 250 6.25 5.91 -3.11
C LEU A 250 5.25 5.23 -2.17
N LEU A 251 5.65 4.94 -0.94
CA LEU A 251 4.77 4.31 0.05
C LEU A 251 3.58 5.22 0.42
N LYS A 252 3.82 6.53 0.55
CA LYS A 252 2.73 7.51 0.76
C LYS A 252 1.78 7.60 -0.43
N LYS A 253 2.29 7.53 -1.67
CA LYS A 253 1.47 7.51 -2.89
C LYS A 253 0.63 6.23 -3.00
N ASN A 254 1.18 5.08 -2.64
CA ASN A 254 0.44 3.81 -2.61
C ASN A 254 -0.65 3.82 -1.53
N PHE A 255 -0.39 4.45 -0.38
CA PHE A 255 -1.40 4.62 0.66
C PHE A 255 -2.53 5.54 0.20
N THR A 256 -2.20 6.67 -0.44
CA THR A 256 -3.23 7.60 -0.95
C THR A 256 -4.01 7.03 -2.13
N SER A 257 -3.43 6.19 -3.00
CA SER A 257 -4.19 5.55 -4.08
C SER A 257 -5.17 4.49 -3.57
N VAL A 258 -4.82 3.72 -2.54
CA VAL A 258 -5.72 2.76 -1.89
C VAL A 258 -6.83 3.46 -1.09
N GLN A 259 -6.54 4.62 -0.50
CA GLN A 259 -7.54 5.43 0.21
C GLN A 259 -8.37 6.35 -0.72
N ALA A 260 -7.92 6.57 -1.96
CA ALA A 260 -8.62 7.36 -2.98
C ALA A 260 -9.71 6.58 -3.73
N GLU A 261 -9.80 5.26 -3.57
CA GLU A 261 -11.03 4.55 -3.90
C GLU A 261 -12.06 4.84 -2.79
N LYS A 262 -13.13 5.58 -3.15
CA LYS A 262 -14.28 5.78 -2.27
C LYS A 262 -14.68 4.43 -1.68
N SER A 263 -14.93 4.35 -0.37
CA SER A 263 -15.40 3.11 0.25
C SER A 263 -16.65 2.59 -0.49
N ASP A 264 -16.87 1.28 -0.51
CA ASP A 264 -18.05 0.70 -1.17
C ASP A 264 -19.35 1.33 -0.63
N TYR A 265 -19.38 1.67 0.66
CA TYR A 265 -20.47 2.45 1.26
C TYR A 265 -20.68 3.81 0.59
N GLU A 266 -19.61 4.60 0.39
CA GLU A 266 -19.73 5.91 -0.29
C GLU A 266 -20.09 5.76 -1.76
N GLN A 267 -19.56 4.75 -2.46
CA GLN A 267 -19.93 4.48 -3.85
C GLN A 267 -21.42 4.10 -3.97
N ILE A 268 -21.92 3.22 -3.10
CA ILE A 268 -23.35 2.84 -3.07
C ILE A 268 -24.21 4.04 -2.67
N ARG A 269 -23.76 4.84 -1.70
CA ARG A 269 -24.44 6.08 -1.31
C ARG A 269 -24.57 7.04 -2.49
N GLU A 270 -23.55 7.20 -3.32
CA GLU A 270 -23.61 8.00 -4.55
C GLU A 270 -24.60 7.44 -5.56
N VAL A 271 -24.62 6.12 -5.77
CA VAL A 271 -25.62 5.44 -6.62
C VAL A 271 -27.05 5.74 -6.14
N LEU A 272 -27.30 5.65 -4.84
CA LEU A 272 -28.60 5.95 -4.24
C LEU A 272 -28.96 7.44 -4.31
N LEU A 273 -27.97 8.33 -4.19
CA LEU A 273 -28.18 9.77 -4.37
C LEU A 273 -28.47 10.13 -5.82
N ASP A 274 -27.79 9.50 -6.78
CA ASP A 274 -28.09 9.66 -8.21
C ASP A 274 -29.51 9.17 -8.52
N TYR A 275 -29.98 8.11 -7.88
CA TYR A 275 -31.38 7.69 -7.93
C TYR A 275 -32.34 8.73 -7.33
N ILE A 276 -32.10 9.16 -6.09
CA ILE A 276 -32.99 10.08 -5.35
C ILE A 276 -33.10 11.42 -6.07
N GLU A 277 -31.96 12.03 -6.39
CA GLU A 277 -31.91 13.33 -7.05
C GLU A 277 -32.35 13.25 -8.50
N GLY A 278 -32.00 12.16 -9.20
CA GLY A 278 -32.42 11.96 -10.58
C GLY A 278 -33.93 11.87 -10.73
N THR A 279 -34.60 11.22 -9.77
CA THR A 279 -36.07 11.13 -9.76
C THR A 279 -36.75 12.40 -9.24
N ALA A 280 -36.11 13.14 -8.33
CA ALA A 280 -36.65 14.39 -7.78
C ALA A 280 -36.55 15.55 -8.77
N ASN A 281 -35.46 15.63 -9.54
CA ASN A 281 -35.17 16.77 -10.41
C ASN A 281 -35.37 16.48 -11.91
N GLY A 282 -35.87 15.30 -12.27
CA GLY A 282 -36.04 14.91 -13.67
C GLY A 282 -34.70 14.85 -14.39
N GLN A 283 -33.76 14.00 -13.95
CA GLN A 283 -32.42 13.91 -14.56
C GLN A 283 -32.17 12.47 -15.05
N PRO A 284 -32.65 12.12 -16.27
CA PRO A 284 -32.61 10.73 -16.75
C PRO A 284 -31.19 10.19 -16.91
N GLU A 285 -30.19 11.03 -17.21
CA GLU A 285 -28.79 10.60 -17.25
C GLU A 285 -28.24 10.15 -15.89
N ARG A 286 -28.63 10.82 -14.79
CA ARG A 286 -28.26 10.36 -13.45
C ARG A 286 -28.91 9.03 -13.11
N LEU A 287 -30.14 8.81 -13.59
CA LEU A 287 -30.80 7.51 -13.44
C LEU A 287 -30.07 6.43 -14.25
N ARG A 288 -29.70 6.70 -15.51
CA ARG A 288 -28.88 5.77 -16.31
C ARG A 288 -27.54 5.45 -15.66
N LYS A 289 -26.95 6.41 -14.94
CA LYS A 289 -25.74 6.19 -14.15
C LYS A 289 -25.99 5.29 -12.94
N ALA A 290 -27.09 5.47 -12.22
CA ALA A 290 -27.41 4.70 -11.01
C ALA A 290 -27.83 3.25 -11.28
N PHE A 291 -28.54 3.01 -12.38
CA PHE A 291 -29.10 1.71 -12.71
C PHE A 291 -28.23 0.90 -13.68
N HIS A 292 -28.28 -0.43 -13.57
CA HIS A 292 -27.81 -1.32 -14.62
C HIS A 292 -28.75 -1.23 -15.85
N PRO A 293 -28.25 -1.29 -17.10
CA PRO A 293 -29.11 -1.19 -18.30
C PRO A 293 -30.30 -2.16 -18.33
N ASP A 294 -30.10 -3.36 -17.78
CA ASP A 294 -31.10 -4.44 -17.73
C ASP A 294 -31.88 -4.52 -16.42
N PHE A 295 -31.89 -3.46 -15.59
CA PHE A 295 -32.59 -3.51 -14.31
C PHE A 295 -34.10 -3.68 -14.50
N ASN A 296 -34.74 -4.36 -13.54
CA ASN A 296 -36.19 -4.51 -13.50
C ASN A 296 -36.79 -3.91 -12.22
N LEU A 297 -37.96 -3.30 -12.38
CA LEU A 297 -38.81 -2.84 -11.29
C LEU A 297 -39.95 -3.83 -11.06
N TYR A 298 -39.98 -4.42 -9.86
CA TYR A 298 -40.99 -5.38 -9.43
C TYR A 298 -41.97 -4.69 -8.47
N THR A 299 -43.27 -4.81 -8.74
CA THR A 299 -44.31 -4.22 -7.89
C THR A 299 -45.53 -5.11 -7.81
N VAL A 300 -46.23 -5.12 -6.67
CA VAL A 300 -47.51 -5.83 -6.51
C VAL A 300 -48.63 -4.81 -6.42
N THR A 301 -49.70 -4.99 -7.21
CA THR A 301 -50.92 -4.18 -7.14
C THR A 301 -52.12 -5.09 -7.28
N LYS A 302 -53.06 -5.07 -6.32
CA LYS A 302 -54.26 -5.93 -6.29
C LYS A 302 -53.92 -7.40 -6.57
N ASP A 303 -52.96 -7.94 -5.81
CA ASP A 303 -52.47 -9.32 -5.90
C ASP A 303 -51.87 -9.74 -7.26
N THR A 304 -51.55 -8.78 -8.12
CA THR A 304 -50.88 -9.02 -9.40
C THR A 304 -49.45 -8.50 -9.38
N LEU A 305 -48.49 -9.35 -9.78
CA LEU A 305 -47.09 -8.97 -9.97
C LEU A 305 -46.93 -8.22 -11.30
N TRP A 306 -46.35 -7.03 -11.22
CA TRP A 306 -46.00 -6.20 -12.37
C TRP A 306 -44.49 -6.06 -12.46
N ILE A 307 -43.95 -6.32 -13.65
CA ILE A 307 -42.54 -6.15 -13.99
C ILE A 307 -42.45 -5.03 -15.02
N ARG A 308 -41.65 -4.00 -14.74
CA ARG A 308 -41.36 -2.91 -15.69
C ARG A 308 -39.87 -2.90 -15.97
N SER A 309 -39.52 -2.75 -17.25
CA SER A 309 -38.11 -2.60 -17.62
C SER A 309 -37.57 -1.28 -17.12
N GLY A 310 -36.27 -1.27 -16.84
CA GLY A 310 -35.59 -0.11 -16.37
C GLY A 310 -35.60 1.06 -17.35
N GLN A 311 -35.48 0.76 -18.63
CA GLN A 311 -35.58 1.74 -19.71
C GLN A 311 -36.93 2.44 -19.71
N GLN A 312 -38.03 1.67 -19.57
CA GLN A 312 -39.38 2.23 -19.47
C GLN A 312 -39.59 3.03 -18.18
N TYR A 313 -38.95 2.63 -17.08
CA TYR A 313 -39.00 3.40 -15.85
C TYR A 313 -38.35 4.78 -16.03
N ILE A 314 -37.13 4.82 -16.59
CA ILE A 314 -36.35 6.05 -16.80
C ILE A 314 -37.02 6.97 -17.81
N SER A 315 -37.69 6.43 -18.85
CA SER A 315 -38.37 7.25 -19.86
C SER A 315 -39.53 8.09 -19.32
N ASN A 316 -40.03 7.81 -18.11
CA ASN A 316 -41.07 8.64 -17.47
C ASN A 316 -40.53 9.95 -16.89
N PHE A 317 -39.21 10.13 -16.83
CA PHE A 317 -38.56 11.32 -16.29
C PHE A 317 -38.08 12.21 -17.43
N LYS A 318 -38.61 13.44 -17.49
CA LYS A 318 -38.20 14.46 -18.46
C LYS A 318 -37.18 15.40 -17.83
N GLU A 319 -36.27 15.88 -18.67
CA GLU A 319 -35.16 16.71 -18.22
C GLU A 319 -35.64 18.02 -17.57
N GLY A 320 -35.24 18.25 -16.31
CA GLY A 320 -35.55 19.47 -15.56
C GLY A 320 -36.94 19.52 -14.92
N GLU A 321 -37.81 18.53 -15.16
CA GLU A 321 -39.12 18.44 -14.51
C GLU A 321 -38.97 18.01 -13.04
N LYS A 322 -39.09 18.99 -12.14
CA LYS A 322 -39.03 18.74 -10.70
C LYS A 322 -40.32 18.11 -10.20
N ASN A 323 -40.17 17.00 -9.50
CA ASN A 323 -41.24 16.34 -8.77
C ASN A 323 -40.99 16.65 -7.29
N ASN A 324 -41.99 17.15 -6.55
CA ASN A 324 -41.90 17.51 -5.11
C ASN A 324 -41.61 16.30 -4.20
N ARG A 325 -40.45 15.68 -4.42
CA ARG A 325 -40.04 14.36 -3.98
C ARG A 325 -38.83 14.55 -3.10
N LYS A 326 -38.93 14.16 -1.84
CA LYS A 326 -37.83 14.22 -0.87
C LYS A 326 -37.40 12.81 -0.54
N GLY A 327 -36.18 12.44 -0.93
CA GLY A 327 -35.62 11.13 -0.65
C GLY A 327 -34.66 11.14 0.54
N GLN A 328 -34.63 10.02 1.27
CA GLN A 328 -33.69 9.78 2.35
C GLN A 328 -33.24 8.32 2.29
N ILE A 329 -31.94 8.06 2.34
CA ILE A 329 -31.40 6.71 2.50
C ILE A 329 -31.69 6.24 3.94
N VAL A 330 -32.33 5.08 4.07
CA VAL A 330 -32.73 4.50 5.36
C VAL A 330 -31.70 3.49 5.85
N SER A 331 -31.20 2.63 4.97
CA SER A 331 -30.21 1.62 5.30
C SER A 331 -29.43 1.18 4.05
N ILE A 332 -28.18 0.81 4.24
CA ILE A 332 -27.32 0.12 3.28
C ILE A 332 -26.70 -1.06 4.03
N ASP A 333 -26.84 -2.25 3.47
CA ASP A 333 -26.23 -3.50 3.93
C ASP A 333 -25.35 -4.03 2.81
N ILE A 334 -24.10 -4.37 3.10
CA ILE A 334 -23.05 -4.67 2.10
C ILE A 334 -22.37 -5.97 2.50
N GLU A 335 -22.31 -6.91 1.56
CA GLU A 335 -21.56 -8.16 1.66
C GLU A 335 -20.80 -8.39 0.35
N ASN A 336 -19.47 -8.26 0.40
CA ASN A 336 -18.57 -8.36 -0.75
C ASN A 336 -18.99 -7.45 -1.94
N ASP A 337 -19.42 -8.05 -3.04
CA ASP A 337 -19.84 -7.41 -4.30
C ASP A 337 -21.35 -7.19 -4.38
N THR A 338 -22.08 -7.43 -3.28
CA THR A 338 -23.54 -7.35 -3.22
C THR A 338 -23.98 -6.40 -2.10
N ALA A 339 -25.02 -5.62 -2.36
CA ALA A 339 -25.63 -4.75 -1.36
C ALA A 339 -27.15 -4.68 -1.49
N ILE A 340 -27.81 -4.54 -0.34
CA ILE A 340 -29.25 -4.24 -0.25
C ILE A 340 -29.42 -2.87 0.41
N ALA A 341 -30.27 -2.03 -0.18
CA ALA A 341 -30.54 -0.71 0.37
C ALA A 341 -32.03 -0.40 0.46
N LYS A 342 -32.37 0.49 1.39
CA LYS A 342 -33.72 1.06 1.54
C LYS A 342 -33.64 2.57 1.41
N ALA A 343 -34.55 3.16 0.64
CA ALA A 343 -34.74 4.61 0.62
C ALA A 343 -36.20 4.97 0.90
N LYS A 344 -36.41 6.01 1.70
CA LYS A 344 -37.72 6.60 1.95
C LYS A 344 -37.92 7.77 1.02
N ILE A 345 -39.05 7.80 0.33
CA ILE A 345 -39.37 8.84 -0.64
C ILE A 345 -40.72 9.46 -0.25
N SER A 346 -40.70 10.75 0.06
CA SER A 346 -41.89 11.50 0.43
C SER A 346 -42.35 12.37 -0.74
N ILE A 347 -43.62 12.27 -1.10
CA ILE A 347 -44.33 13.18 -2.02
C ILE A 347 -45.61 13.68 -1.35
N PRO A 348 -46.28 14.73 -1.87
CA PRO A 348 -47.56 15.16 -1.31
C PRO A 348 -48.57 14.01 -1.19
N GLY A 349 -49.04 13.74 0.04
CA GLY A 349 -50.04 12.72 0.35
C GLY A 349 -49.55 11.26 0.41
N ARG A 350 -48.28 10.96 0.07
CA ARG A 350 -47.76 9.58 0.08
C ARG A 350 -46.30 9.49 0.50
N VAL A 351 -45.96 8.39 1.19
CA VAL A 351 -44.58 8.02 1.50
C VAL A 351 -44.31 6.63 0.96
N PHE A 352 -43.26 6.50 0.16
CA PHE A 352 -42.76 5.24 -0.37
C PHE A 352 -41.56 4.77 0.44
N THR A 353 -41.43 3.45 0.55
CA THR A 353 -40.20 2.76 0.94
C THR A 353 -39.74 1.96 -0.27
N ASP A 354 -38.67 2.42 -0.90
CA ASP A 354 -38.01 1.76 -2.01
C ASP A 354 -36.97 0.77 -1.48
N TYR A 355 -36.91 -0.40 -2.11
CA TYR A 355 -35.95 -1.47 -1.83
C TYR A 355 -35.08 -1.69 -3.06
N PHE A 356 -33.77 -1.85 -2.87
CA PHE A 356 -32.80 -2.01 -3.95
C PHE A 356 -31.93 -3.24 -3.73
N LEU A 357 -31.68 -3.99 -4.81
CA LEU A 357 -30.53 -4.88 -4.94
C LEU A 357 -29.49 -4.18 -5.80
N ILE A 358 -28.27 -4.08 -5.28
CA ILE A 358 -27.16 -3.34 -5.87
C ILE A 358 -25.98 -4.29 -5.98
N LEU A 359 -25.37 -4.39 -7.16
CA LEU A 359 -24.22 -5.26 -7.39
C LEU A 359 -23.04 -4.44 -7.88
N LYS A 360 -21.82 -4.87 -7.50
CA LYS A 360 -20.58 -4.34 -8.03
C LYS A 360 -20.26 -5.08 -9.34
N TYR A 361 -20.28 -4.35 -10.45
CA TYR A 361 -20.04 -4.88 -11.78
C TYR A 361 -19.02 -4.01 -12.50
N GLN A 362 -17.95 -4.61 -13.04
CA GLN A 362 -16.86 -3.90 -13.72
C GLN A 362 -16.29 -2.74 -12.90
N GLY A 363 -16.13 -2.93 -11.59
CA GLY A 363 -15.59 -1.92 -10.68
C GLY A 363 -16.56 -0.82 -10.26
N ALA A 364 -17.85 -0.87 -10.65
CA ALA A 364 -18.86 0.12 -10.27
C ALA A 364 -20.11 -0.52 -9.66
N TRP A 365 -20.65 0.10 -8.63
CA TRP A 365 -21.94 -0.31 -8.05
C TRP A 365 -23.10 0.14 -8.94
N LYS A 366 -24.08 -0.74 -9.15
CA LYS A 366 -25.27 -0.49 -9.98
C LYS A 366 -26.50 -1.08 -9.34
N ILE A 367 -27.63 -0.35 -9.37
CA ILE A 367 -28.93 -0.90 -8.99
C ILE A 367 -29.38 -1.87 -10.08
N VAL A 368 -29.53 -3.15 -9.75
CA VAL A 368 -29.95 -4.21 -10.67
C VAL A 368 -31.42 -4.60 -10.49
N GLN A 369 -31.98 -4.37 -9.29
CA GLN A 369 -33.41 -4.55 -9.04
C GLN A 369 -33.94 -3.46 -8.12
N LYS A 370 -35.21 -3.12 -8.32
CA LYS A 370 -35.96 -2.21 -7.46
C LYS A 370 -37.35 -2.77 -7.15
N SER A 371 -37.82 -2.55 -5.93
CA SER A 371 -39.22 -2.67 -5.54
C SER A 371 -39.65 -1.48 -4.68
N TYR A 372 -40.94 -1.33 -4.41
CA TYR A 372 -41.42 -0.36 -3.44
C TYR A 372 -42.71 -0.79 -2.76
N SER A 373 -42.90 -0.28 -1.55
CA SER A 373 -44.20 -0.21 -0.87
C SER A 373 -44.52 1.25 -0.54
N TRP A 374 -45.79 1.60 -0.36
CA TRP A 374 -46.18 2.96 -0.04
C TRP A 374 -47.38 2.99 0.90
N ARG A 375 -47.53 4.12 1.59
CA ARG A 375 -48.66 4.42 2.46
C ARG A 375 -49.12 5.86 2.26
N GLU A 376 -50.41 6.10 2.51
CA GLU A 376 -50.95 7.46 2.56
C GLU A 376 -50.43 8.20 3.80
N VAL A 377 -50.29 9.52 3.64
CA VAL A 377 -50.06 10.43 4.75
C VAL A 377 -51.35 11.25 4.89
N PRO A 378 -52.04 11.17 6.04
CA PRO A 378 -53.22 12.00 6.28
C PRO A 378 -52.91 13.46 6.04
N LYS A 379 -53.84 14.20 5.43
CA LYS A 379 -53.75 15.66 5.42
C LYS A 379 -53.94 16.13 6.87
N GLU A 380 -52.97 16.88 7.39
CA GLU A 380 -53.13 17.62 8.64
C GLU A 380 -54.23 18.67 8.53
#